data_AF-A0A833ZFQ3-F1
#
_entry.id   AF-A0A833ZFQ3-F1
#
_cell.length_a   1.000
_cell.length_b   1.000
_cell.length_c   1.000
_cell.angle_alpha   90.00
_cell.angle_beta   90.00
_cell.angle_gamma   90.00
#
_symmetry.space_group_name_H-M   'P 1'
#
loop_
_entity.id
_entity.type
_entity.pdbx_description
1 polymer ?
#
loop_
_entity_poly.entity_id
_entity_poly.type
_entity_poly.pdbx_seq_one_letter_code
_entity_poly.pdbx_strand_id
1 'polypeptide(L)' 'MIGQYVDSQWSLASFTVPAESACICAFGRNTSKNVNSVIAICVDGTFHKYVFTPDGNCNREAFDVYLDICDDDDF' A
#
# COMPACT_ATOMS: atom_id res chain seq x y z
N MET A 1 26.29 17.79 6.51
CA MET A 1 25.64 17.49 5.22
C MET A 1 24.38 16.72 5.55
N ILE A 2 23.21 17.37 5.42
CA ILE A 2 21.93 16.71 5.59
C ILE A 2 21.78 15.77 4.37
N GLY A 3 21.50 14.48 4.59
CA GLY A 3 21.52 13.47 3.52
C GLY A 3 20.54 13.79 2.40
N GLN A 4 20.81 13.30 1.18
CA GLN A 4 19.99 13.56 -0.02
C GLN A 4 18.50 13.22 0.12
N TYR A 5 18.14 12.40 1.12
CA TYR A 5 16.76 12.01 1.38
C TYR A 5 15.99 13.00 2.25
N VAL A 6 16.65 13.89 2.99
CA VAL A 6 15.95 14.78 3.93
C VAL A 6 15.20 15.90 3.21
N ASP A 7 15.66 16.29 2.02
CA ASP A 7 14.96 17.23 1.15
C ASP A 7 14.02 16.52 0.14
N SER A 8 13.85 15.20 0.24
CA SER A 8 12.93 14.49 -0.65
C SER A 8 11.48 14.82 -0.29
N GLN A 9 10.66 15.07 -1.31
CA GLN A 9 9.21 15.26 -1.18
C GLN A 9 8.54 14.10 -0.41
N TRP A 10 9.08 12.89 -0.54
CA TRP A 10 8.52 11.67 0.05
C TRP A 10 9.20 11.26 1.36
N SER A 11 10.13 12.08 1.89
CA SER A 11 10.94 11.78 3.08
C SER A 11 10.11 11.59 4.36
N LEU A 12 8.97 12.29 4.44
CA LEU A 12 8.04 12.24 5.56
C LEU A 12 6.75 11.48 5.23
N ALA A 13 6.65 10.91 4.02
CA ALA A 13 5.47 10.16 3.62
C ALA A 13 5.43 8.84 4.38
N SER A 14 4.33 8.59 5.10
CA SER A 14 4.10 7.36 5.85
C SER A 14 2.70 6.82 5.56
N PHE A 15 2.57 5.50 5.63
CA PHE A 15 1.27 4.83 5.64
C PHE A 15 1.27 3.79 6.75
N THR A 16 0.07 3.43 7.20
CA THR A 16 -0.13 2.41 8.24
C THR A 16 -1.09 1.37 7.69
N VAL A 17 -0.68 0.10 7.73
CA VAL A 17 -1.60 -1.00 7.46
C VAL A 17 -2.39 -1.30 8.75
N PRO A 18 -3.73 -1.25 8.73
CA PRO A 18 -4.53 -1.62 9.88
C PRO A 18 -4.38 -3.13 10.15
N ALA A 19 -4.27 -3.48 11.44
CA ALA A 19 -3.85 -4.79 11.95
C ALA A 19 -2.35 -5.04 11.79
N GLU A 20 -1.69 -5.35 12.91
CA GLU A 20 -0.24 -5.63 13.03
C GLU A 20 0.14 -6.99 12.40
N SER A 21 -0.44 -7.30 11.25
CA SER A 21 -0.15 -8.49 10.47
C SER A 21 1.15 -8.27 9.69
N ALA A 22 1.96 -9.31 9.53
CA ALA A 22 3.14 -9.22 8.68
C ALA A 22 2.69 -9.00 7.22
N CYS A 23 3.22 -7.96 6.57
CA CYS A 23 2.89 -7.65 5.18
C CYS A 23 4.15 -7.49 4.33
N ILE A 24 4.04 -7.92 3.07
CA ILE A 24 5.02 -7.58 2.03
C ILE A 24 4.50 -6.33 1.32
N CYS A 25 5.36 -5.32 1.19
CA CYS A 25 5.04 -4.05 0.54
C CYS A 25 5.77 -3.92 -0.80
N ALA A 26 5.10 -3.34 -1.79
CA ALA A 26 5.67 -3.05 -3.10
C ALA A 26 5.18 -1.70 -3.63
N PHE A 27 6.01 -1.03 -4.42
CA PHE A 27 5.56 0.16 -5.15
C PHE A 27 4.67 -0.27 -6.33
N GLY A 28 3.49 0.33 -6.42
CA GLY A 28 2.59 0.08 -7.54
C GLY A 28 3.18 0.57 -8.86
N ARG A 29 2.82 -0.09 -9.97
CA ARG A 29 3.26 0.35 -11.30
C ARG A 29 2.68 1.73 -11.60
N ASN A 30 3.57 2.66 -11.89
CA ASN A 30 3.22 4.01 -12.28
C ASN A 30 2.67 3.98 -13.73
N THR A 31 1.34 3.88 -13.88
CA THR A 31 0.65 3.95 -15.18
C THR A 31 0.38 5.38 -15.63
N SER A 32 0.52 6.36 -14.72
CA SER A 32 0.45 7.79 -14.99
C SER A 32 1.44 8.50 -14.08
N LYS A 33 2.26 9.41 -14.62
CA LYS A 33 3.41 10.07 -13.97
C LYS A 33 3.12 10.66 -12.58
N ASN A 34 1.85 10.84 -12.22
CA ASN A 34 1.41 11.47 -10.98
C ASN A 34 0.82 10.50 -9.94
N VAL A 35 0.82 9.18 -10.18
CA VAL A 35 0.27 8.21 -9.23
C VAL A 35 1.40 7.49 -8.51
N ASN A 36 1.67 7.92 -7.29
CA ASN A 36 2.55 7.21 -6.36
C ASN A 36 1.69 6.29 -5.51
N SER A 37 1.98 4.99 -5.53
CA SER A 37 1.20 4.03 -4.75
C SER A 37 2.07 2.96 -4.11
N VAL A 38 1.60 2.46 -2.98
CA VAL A 38 2.16 1.31 -2.27
C VAL A 38 1.06 0.26 -2.15
N ILE A 39 1.41 -0.97 -2.48
CA ILE A 39 0.57 -2.15 -2.31
C ILE A 39 1.11 -2.91 -1.11
N ALA A 40 0.23 -3.34 -0.21
CA ALA A 40 0.56 -4.22 0.91
C ALA A 40 -0.26 -5.51 0.79
N ILE A 41 0.44 -6.65 0.83
CA ILE A 41 -0.14 -7.99 0.89
C ILE A 41 0.18 -8.56 2.27
N CYS A 42 -0.85 -8.86 3.04
CA CYS A 42 -0.71 -9.26 4.44
C CYS A 42 -1.00 -10.75 4.62
N VAL A 43 -0.37 -11.36 5.63
CA VAL A 43 -0.51 -12.81 5.93
C VAL A 43 -1.91 -13.21 6.40
N ASP A 44 -2.75 -12.24 6.76
CA ASP A 44 -4.16 -12.44 7.09
C ASP A 44 -5.07 -12.56 5.86
N GLY A 45 -4.50 -12.54 4.66
CA GLY A 45 -5.27 -12.62 3.42
C GLY A 45 -5.80 -11.29 2.92
N THR A 46 -5.36 -10.17 3.49
CA THR A 46 -5.81 -8.84 3.04
C THR A 46 -4.86 -8.20 2.04
N PHE A 47 -5.46 -7.52 1.06
CA PHE A 47 -4.81 -6.66 0.08
C PHE A 47 -5.16 -5.20 0.39
N HIS A 48 -4.16 -4.32 0.36
CA HIS A 48 -4.35 -2.88 0.52
C HIS A 48 -3.57 -2.12 -0.55
N LYS A 49 -4.19 -1.11 -1.16
CA LYS A 49 -3.51 -0.15 -2.04
C LYS A 49 -3.62 1.25 -1.46
N TYR A 50 -2.48 1.87 -1.22
CA TYR A 50 -2.36 3.25 -0.75
C TYR A 50 -1.85 4.13 -1.88
N VAL A 51 -2.46 5.31 -2.05
CA VAL A 51 -2.02 6.33 -3.00
C VAL A 51 -1.55 7.57 -2.25
N PHE A 52 -0.47 8.16 -2.73
CA PHE A 52 0.14 9.35 -2.17
C PHE A 52 -0.07 10.53 -3.10
N THR A 53 -0.63 11.61 -2.58
CA THR A 53 -0.72 12.88 -3.32
C THR A 53 0.60 13.64 -3.22
N PRO A 54 0.95 14.50 -4.19
CA PRO A 54 2.16 15.35 -4.13
C PRO A 54 2.26 16.20 -2.85
N ASP A 55 1.12 16.50 -2.24
CA ASP A 55 0.97 17.27 -1.01
C ASP A 55 1.26 16.43 0.25
N GLY A 56 1.61 15.15 0.09
CA GLY A 56 2.02 14.26 1.16
C GLY A 56 0.88 13.46 1.80
N ASN A 57 -0.36 13.63 1.34
CA ASN A 57 -1.50 12.88 1.87
C ASN A 57 -1.45 11.42 1.37
N CYS A 58 -1.69 10.49 2.29
CA CYS A 58 -1.82 9.07 2.00
C CYS A 58 -3.29 8.64 2.15
N ASN A 59 -3.86 8.04 1.10
CA ASN A 59 -5.23 7.53 1.12
C ASN A 59 -5.25 6.05 0.73
N ARG A 60 -6.09 5.24 1.39
CA ARG A 60 -6.33 3.86 0.94
C ARG A 60 -7.30 3.90 -0.24
N GLU A 61 -6.80 3.58 -1.42
CA GLU A 61 -7.55 3.56 -2.68
C GLU A 61 -8.33 2.25 -2.86
N ALA A 62 -7.75 1.12 -2.47
CA ALA A 62 -8.38 -0.19 -2.62
C ALA A 62 -8.09 -1.11 -1.43
N PHE A 63 -9.01 -2.03 -1.19
CA PHE A 63 -8.94 -3.08 -0.18
C PHE A 63 -9.64 -4.34 -0.71
N ASP A 64 -9.07 -5.51 -0.46
CA ASP A 64 -9.64 -6.80 -0.85
C ASP A 64 -9.21 -7.93 0.11
N VAL A 65 -9.88 -9.08 0.09
CA VAL A 65 -9.56 -10.28 0.88
C VAL A 65 -9.46 -11.48 -0.05
N TYR A 66 -8.32 -12.17 -0.08
CA TYR A 66 -8.01 -13.19 -1.08
C TYR A 66 -7.94 -14.64 -0.56
N LEU A 67 -8.09 -14.85 0.76
CA LEU A 67 -8.11 -16.21 1.33
C LEU A 67 -9.51 -16.81 1.45
N ASP A 68 -10.56 -15.99 1.37
CA ASP A 68 -11.96 -16.37 1.66
C ASP A 68 -12.76 -16.79 0.39
N ILE A 69 -12.07 -17.09 -0.71
CA ILE A 69 -12.70 -17.31 -2.04
C ILE A 69 -12.98 -18.80 -2.31
N CYS A 70 -13.00 -19.68 -1.29
CA CYS A 70 -13.02 -21.14 -1.51
C CYS A 70 -13.94 -21.92 -0.55
N ASP A 71 -15.17 -21.46 -0.28
CA ASP A 71 -16.11 -22.20 0.59
C ASP A 71 -17.39 -22.75 -0.06
N ASP A 72 -17.58 -22.70 -1.40
CA ASP A 72 -18.82 -23.21 -2.03
C ASP A 72 -18.58 -24.17 -3.20
N ASP A 73 -17.85 -25.29 -2.97
CA ASP A 73 -18.03 -26.51 -3.78
C ASP A 73 -18.60 -27.61 -2.87
N ASP A 74 -19.80 -27.37 -2.31
CA ASP A 74 -20.66 -28.39 -1.72
C ASP A 74 -21.14 -29.35 -2.83
N PHE A 75 -20.57 -30.55 -2.87
CA PHE A 75 -20.91 -31.67 -3.76
C PHE A 75 -22.15 -32.43 -3.29
#